data_AF-A0A3S1CTE6-F1
#
_entry.id   AF-A0A3S1CTE6-F1
#
_cell.length_a   1.000
_cell.length_b   1.000
_cell.length_c   1.000
_cell.angle_alpha   90.00
_cell.angle_beta   90.00
_cell.angle_gamma   90.00
#
_symmetry.space_group_name_H-M   'P 1'
#
loop_
_entity.id
_entity.type
_entity.pdbx_description
1 polymer ?
#
loop_
_entity_poly.entity_id
_entity_poly.type
_entity_poly.pdbx_seq_one_letter_code
_entity_poly.pdbx_strand_id
1 'polypeptide(L)'
;CGGDFEAWKQGVAAEAKSAGVGTAGLEALENATADEKVLARDRSQGVFTQTFVEFSNRMISSHRLKQGAANLKKYADIFARADREFGVQPPIIAAFWALETDFGAVQGDFHTLNALVTLSHDCRRPQLFRPQITPLLTLIDRGVVPADVTGAWAGEIGQTQMLPSDYLGRGVDGDGDGLVDLRSSAPDVIMT
;
A
#
# COMPACT_ATOMS: atom_id res chain seq x y z
N CYS A 1 -9.36 -12.35 -16.99
CA CYS A 1 -8.10 -11.68 -17.35
C CYS A 1 -8.00 -11.70 -18.88
N GLY A 2 -7.31 -10.74 -19.47
CA GLY A 2 -7.19 -10.55 -20.92
C GLY A 2 -8.51 -10.19 -21.60
N GLY A 3 -8.44 -10.03 -22.92
CA GLY A 3 -9.55 -9.57 -23.74
C GLY A 3 -9.62 -8.06 -23.84
N ASP A 4 -10.83 -7.56 -24.11
CA ASP A 4 -11.10 -6.13 -24.15
C ASP A 4 -11.12 -5.54 -22.73
N PHE A 5 -10.26 -4.55 -22.49
CA PHE A 5 -10.06 -3.98 -21.16
C PHE A 5 -11.32 -3.29 -20.63
N GLU A 6 -12.05 -2.56 -21.48
CA GLU A 6 -13.24 -1.83 -21.07
C GLU A 6 -14.41 -2.77 -20.76
N ALA A 7 -14.64 -3.81 -21.58
CA ALA A 7 -15.62 -4.85 -21.28
C ALA A 7 -15.29 -5.59 -19.97
N TRP A 8 -14.01 -5.89 -19.73
CA TRP A 8 -13.57 -6.48 -18.46
C TRP A 8 -13.85 -5.52 -17.29
N LYS A 9 -13.53 -4.23 -17.44
CA LYS A 9 -13.73 -3.18 -16.42
C LYS A 9 -15.21 -2.98 -16.07
N GLN A 10 -16.11 -3.10 -17.04
CA GLN A 10 -17.55 -3.09 -16.79
C GLN A 10 -18.00 -4.28 -15.93
N GLY A 11 -17.47 -5.48 -16.19
CA GLY A 11 -17.69 -6.64 -15.32
C GLY A 11 -17.19 -6.40 -13.90
N VAL A 12 -16.00 -5.79 -13.78
CA VAL A 12 -15.44 -5.39 -12.48
C VAL A 12 -16.34 -4.38 -11.76
N ALA A 13 -16.87 -3.40 -12.47
CA ALA A 13 -17.76 -2.39 -11.91
C ALA A 13 -19.08 -3.01 -11.41
N ALA A 14 -19.64 -3.98 -12.13
CA ALA A 14 -20.84 -4.69 -11.70
C ALA A 14 -20.60 -5.49 -10.42
N GLU A 15 -19.45 -6.17 -10.30
CA GLU A 15 -19.04 -6.88 -9.09
C GLU A 15 -18.83 -5.92 -7.92
N ALA A 16 -18.10 -4.82 -8.13
CA ALA A 16 -17.85 -3.79 -7.13
C ALA A 16 -19.15 -3.15 -6.62
N LYS A 17 -20.06 -2.79 -7.53
CA LYS A 17 -21.38 -2.28 -7.19
C LYS A 17 -22.19 -3.27 -6.36
N SER A 18 -22.15 -4.56 -6.72
CA SER A 18 -22.83 -5.62 -5.96
C SER A 18 -22.24 -5.81 -4.56
N ALA A 19 -20.94 -5.49 -4.39
CA ALA A 19 -20.26 -5.48 -3.10
C ALA A 19 -20.48 -4.19 -2.28
N GLY A 20 -21.27 -3.23 -2.78
CA GLY A 20 -21.63 -2.01 -2.07
C GLY A 20 -20.70 -0.82 -2.31
N VAL A 21 -19.82 -0.87 -3.32
CA VAL A 21 -19.02 0.30 -3.73
C VAL A 21 -19.95 1.41 -4.21
N GLY A 22 -19.70 2.61 -3.71
CA GLY A 22 -20.45 3.84 -3.98
C GLY A 22 -20.00 4.55 -5.25
N THR A 23 -20.56 5.75 -5.44
CA THR A 23 -20.37 6.52 -6.67
C THR A 23 -18.92 6.93 -6.89
N ALA A 24 -18.22 7.41 -5.85
CA ALA A 24 -16.85 7.90 -6.01
C ALA A 24 -15.87 6.78 -6.43
N GLY A 25 -15.99 5.60 -5.82
CA GLY A 25 -15.22 4.42 -6.20
C GLY A 25 -15.55 3.93 -7.61
N LEU A 26 -16.83 3.91 -7.99
CA LEU A 26 -17.24 3.51 -9.35
C LEU A 26 -16.76 4.50 -10.41
N GLU A 27 -16.85 5.80 -10.15
CA GLU A 27 -16.32 6.85 -11.04
C GLU A 27 -14.79 6.75 -11.17
N ALA A 28 -14.08 6.48 -10.06
CA ALA A 28 -12.65 6.24 -10.11
C ALA A 28 -12.30 5.02 -10.97
N LEU A 29 -13.06 3.93 -10.84
CA LEU A 29 -12.89 2.73 -11.68
C LEU A 29 -13.18 2.99 -13.15
N GLU A 30 -14.22 3.77 -13.47
CA GLU A 30 -14.54 4.15 -14.85
C GLU A 30 -13.37 4.88 -15.52
N ASN A 31 -12.72 5.78 -14.78
CA ASN A 31 -11.58 6.56 -15.25
C ASN A 31 -10.24 5.81 -15.20
N ALA A 32 -10.19 4.61 -14.59
CA ALA A 32 -8.97 3.84 -14.49
C ALA A 32 -8.51 3.30 -15.85
N THR A 33 -7.20 3.32 -16.08
CA THR A 33 -6.56 2.92 -17.34
C THR A 33 -5.45 1.89 -17.10
N ALA A 34 -5.21 1.05 -18.10
CA ALA A 34 -4.04 0.17 -18.10
C ALA A 34 -2.72 0.98 -18.15
N ASP A 35 -1.69 0.51 -17.47
CA ASP A 35 -0.37 1.15 -17.41
C ASP A 35 0.76 0.17 -17.80
N GLU A 36 1.35 0.39 -18.97
CA GLU A 36 2.47 -0.42 -19.48
C GLU A 36 3.71 -0.38 -18.57
N LYS A 37 3.92 0.68 -17.80
CA LYS A 37 5.04 0.76 -16.85
C LYS A 37 4.87 -0.26 -15.73
N VAL A 38 3.63 -0.52 -15.31
CA VAL A 38 3.31 -1.53 -14.29
C VAL A 38 3.66 -2.91 -14.82
N LEU A 39 3.27 -3.24 -16.06
CA LEU A 39 3.62 -4.51 -16.70
C LEU A 39 5.14 -4.68 -16.87
N ALA A 40 5.83 -3.61 -17.25
CA ALA A 40 7.28 -3.62 -17.37
C ALA A 40 7.97 -3.91 -16.02
N ARG A 41 7.48 -3.31 -14.92
CA ARG A 41 7.99 -3.59 -13.57
C ARG A 41 7.69 -5.00 -13.10
N ASP A 42 6.47 -5.48 -13.30
CA ASP A 42 6.08 -6.85 -12.96
C ASP A 42 6.99 -7.87 -13.63
N ARG A 43 7.32 -7.65 -14.91
CA ARG A 43 8.16 -8.55 -15.73
C ARG A 43 9.67 -8.38 -15.48
N SER A 44 10.08 -7.37 -14.70
CA SER A 44 11.49 -7.14 -14.40
C SER A 44 11.98 -8.01 -13.24
N GLN A 45 13.16 -8.61 -13.36
CA GLN A 45 13.85 -9.30 -12.28
C GLN A 45 15.29 -8.79 -12.18
N GLY A 46 15.57 -7.87 -11.25
CA GLY A 46 16.87 -7.20 -11.13
C GLY A 46 17.62 -7.40 -9.80
N VAL A 47 17.02 -8.01 -8.78
CA VAL A 47 17.56 -7.99 -7.40
C VAL A 47 18.52 -9.16 -7.10
N PHE A 48 18.59 -10.18 -7.95
CA PHE A 48 19.28 -11.44 -7.65
C PHE A 48 20.80 -11.45 -7.89
N THR A 49 21.48 -10.30 -7.95
CA THR A 49 22.92 -10.21 -8.29
C THR A 49 23.83 -9.74 -7.14
N GLN A 50 23.31 -9.52 -5.93
CA GLN A 50 24.09 -9.02 -4.77
C GLN A 50 24.45 -10.14 -3.78
N THR A 51 25.59 -10.00 -3.10
CA THR A 51 25.92 -10.79 -1.91
C THR A 51 25.09 -10.34 -0.70
N PHE A 52 24.97 -11.18 0.31
CA PHE A 52 24.26 -10.83 1.55
C PHE A 52 24.85 -9.60 2.25
N VAL A 53 26.19 -9.45 2.25
CA VAL A 53 26.85 -8.30 2.89
C VAL A 53 26.56 -7.00 2.16
N GLU A 54 26.58 -7.01 0.83
CA GLU A 54 26.21 -5.84 0.03
C GLU A 54 24.73 -5.46 0.24
N PHE A 55 23.84 -6.45 0.20
CA PHE A 55 22.41 -6.23 0.42
C PHE A 55 22.14 -5.67 1.82
N SER A 56 22.68 -6.30 2.87
CA SER A 56 22.45 -5.88 4.26
C SER A 56 23.02 -4.50 4.56
N ASN A 57 24.22 -4.17 4.06
CA ASN A 57 24.79 -2.83 4.22
C ASN A 57 23.94 -1.74 3.55
N ARG A 58 23.34 -2.05 2.38
CA ARG A 58 22.40 -1.14 1.71
C ARG A 58 21.11 -0.98 2.51
N MET A 59 20.59 -2.08 3.07
CA MET A 59 19.33 -2.06 3.83
C MET A 59 19.47 -1.40 5.20
N ILE A 60 20.62 -1.50 5.85
CA ILE A 60 20.92 -0.96 7.18
C ILE A 60 21.76 0.33 7.03
N SER A 61 21.24 1.29 6.28
CA SER A 61 21.94 2.55 6.03
C SER A 61 22.07 3.39 7.32
N SER A 62 23.13 4.21 7.41
CA SER A 62 23.32 5.15 8.53
C SER A 62 22.14 6.13 8.68
N HIS A 63 21.50 6.47 7.57
CA HIS A 63 20.29 7.27 7.55
C HIS A 63 19.15 6.58 8.31
N ARG A 64 18.84 5.31 7.98
CA ARG A 64 17.78 4.55 8.64
C ARG A 64 18.05 4.35 10.12
N LEU A 65 19.29 4.07 10.50
CA LEU A 65 19.66 3.95 11.92
C LEU A 65 19.41 5.26 12.69
N LYS A 66 19.81 6.39 12.12
CA LYS A 66 19.61 7.71 12.74
C LYS A 66 18.12 8.06 12.85
N GLN A 67 17.37 7.88 11.76
CA GLN A 67 15.94 8.22 11.75
C GLN A 67 15.11 7.26 12.58
N GLY A 68 15.44 5.97 12.61
CA GLY A 68 14.81 4.99 13.48
C GLY A 68 14.95 5.36 14.95
N ALA A 69 16.15 5.71 15.40
CA ALA A 69 16.38 6.19 16.76
C ALA A 69 15.60 7.49 17.07
N ALA A 70 15.53 8.42 16.11
CA ALA A 70 14.77 9.66 16.25
C ALA A 70 13.26 9.41 16.35
N ASN A 71 12.70 8.55 15.49
CA ASN A 71 11.28 8.21 15.46
C ASN A 71 10.86 7.40 16.69
N LEU A 72 11.69 6.47 17.16
CA LEU A 72 11.45 5.75 18.42
C LEU A 72 11.34 6.70 19.61
N LYS A 73 12.14 7.78 19.63
CA LYS A 73 12.03 8.82 20.65
C LYS A 73 10.81 9.71 20.44
N LYS A 74 10.56 10.13 19.19
CA LYS A 74 9.48 11.07 18.84
C LYS A 74 8.09 10.49 19.12
N TYR A 75 7.89 9.21 18.81
CA TYR A 75 6.60 8.52 18.93
C TYR A 75 6.62 7.46 20.04
N ALA A 76 7.43 7.69 21.10
CA ALA A 76 7.65 6.71 22.17
C ALA A 76 6.35 6.21 22.79
N ASP A 77 5.36 7.10 22.99
CA ASP A 77 4.08 6.75 23.59
C ASP A 77 3.23 5.84 22.68
N ILE A 78 3.25 6.07 21.36
CA ILE A 78 2.53 5.24 20.39
C ILE A 78 3.20 3.88 20.26
N PHE A 79 4.53 3.84 20.15
CA PHE A 79 5.27 2.58 20.14
C PHE A 79 5.04 1.76 21.42
N ALA A 80 5.03 2.41 22.59
CA ALA A 80 4.72 1.74 23.84
C ALA A 80 3.28 1.23 23.89
N ARG A 81 2.34 1.89 23.21
CA ARG A 81 0.97 1.40 23.04
C ARG A 81 0.93 0.18 22.14
N ALA A 82 1.56 0.23 20.97
CA ALA A 82 1.65 -0.90 20.04
C ALA A 82 2.27 -2.14 20.70
N ASP A 83 3.33 -1.96 21.52
CA ASP A 83 3.93 -3.05 22.30
C ASP A 83 2.92 -3.67 23.30
N ARG A 84 2.20 -2.84 24.06
CA ARG A 84 1.19 -3.35 25.00
C ARG A 84 0.02 -4.07 24.33
N GLU A 85 -0.43 -3.58 23.18
CA GLU A 85 -1.62 -4.10 22.50
C GLU A 85 -1.32 -5.32 21.63
N PHE A 86 -0.17 -5.33 20.95
CA PHE A 86 0.18 -6.37 19.97
C PHE A 86 1.35 -7.25 20.40
N GLY A 87 2.09 -6.88 21.45
CA GLY A 87 3.28 -7.61 21.91
C GLY A 87 4.48 -7.50 20.97
N VAL A 88 4.50 -6.48 20.10
CA VAL A 88 5.57 -6.27 19.12
C VAL A 88 6.51 -5.17 19.62
N GLN A 89 7.79 -5.52 19.76
CA GLN A 89 8.81 -4.59 20.26
C GLN A 89 8.97 -3.38 19.33
N PRO A 90 9.05 -2.14 19.88
CA PRO A 90 9.17 -0.92 19.07
C PRO A 90 10.27 -0.92 17.99
N PRO A 91 11.49 -1.43 18.24
CA PRO A 91 12.53 -1.45 17.21
C PRO A 91 12.19 -2.31 15.99
N ILE A 92 11.33 -3.33 16.16
CA ILE A 92 10.88 -4.19 15.06
C ILE A 92 9.92 -3.41 14.15
N ILE A 93 8.92 -2.75 14.73
CA ILE A 93 7.98 -1.90 13.97
C ILE A 93 8.75 -0.79 13.24
N ALA A 94 9.68 -0.11 13.93
CA ALA A 94 10.52 0.92 13.33
C ALA A 94 11.40 0.38 12.18
N ALA A 95 11.87 -0.87 12.27
CA ALA A 95 12.65 -1.50 11.20
C ALA A 95 11.79 -1.75 9.96
N PHE A 96 10.56 -2.28 10.11
CA PHE A 96 9.65 -2.44 8.97
C PHE A 96 9.34 -1.10 8.31
N TRP A 97 8.96 -0.10 9.10
CA TRP A 97 8.67 1.24 8.60
C TRP A 97 9.85 1.87 7.83
N ALA A 98 11.09 1.63 8.29
CA ALA A 98 12.30 2.05 7.58
C ALA A 98 12.52 1.29 6.26
N LEU A 99 12.34 -0.02 6.27
CA LEU A 99 12.64 -0.88 5.12
C LEU A 99 11.60 -0.76 4.01
N GLU A 100 10.34 -0.53 4.37
CA GLU A 100 9.26 -0.35 3.40
C GLU A 100 9.36 0.99 2.67
N THR A 101 9.53 2.09 3.41
CA THR A 101 9.37 3.43 2.81
C THR A 101 10.35 4.49 3.29
N ASP A 102 11.43 4.11 3.98
CA ASP A 102 12.34 5.08 4.60
C ASP A 102 11.59 6.06 5.52
N PHE A 103 10.69 5.53 6.35
CA PHE A 103 9.81 6.31 7.22
C PHE A 103 8.87 7.25 6.46
N GLY A 104 8.32 6.76 5.34
CA GLY A 104 7.39 7.49 4.48
C GLY A 104 8.03 8.41 3.44
N ALA A 105 9.36 8.47 3.35
CA ALA A 105 10.07 9.26 2.35
C ALA A 105 9.89 8.72 0.92
N VAL A 106 9.69 7.41 0.76
CA VAL A 106 9.52 6.74 -0.53
C VAL A 106 8.33 5.80 -0.48
N GLN A 107 7.17 6.25 -0.97
CA GLN A 107 5.92 5.45 -0.94
C GLN A 107 5.51 4.90 -2.33
N GLY A 108 6.20 5.34 -3.38
CA GLY A 108 5.91 5.03 -4.77
C GLY A 108 5.07 6.09 -5.48
N ASP A 109 5.16 6.10 -6.81
CA ASP A 109 4.60 7.10 -7.71
C ASP A 109 3.65 6.51 -8.76
N PHE A 110 3.26 5.25 -8.61
CA PHE A 110 2.29 4.60 -9.47
C PHE A 110 0.88 4.89 -9.00
N HIS A 111 -0.01 5.27 -9.91
CA HIS A 111 -1.44 5.40 -9.58
C HIS A 111 -1.99 4.02 -9.18
N THR A 112 -2.39 3.86 -7.92
CA THR A 112 -2.65 2.55 -7.32
C THR A 112 -3.76 1.81 -8.04
N LEU A 113 -4.87 2.49 -8.37
CA LEU A 113 -5.98 1.87 -9.09
C LEU A 113 -5.56 1.39 -10.49
N ASN A 114 -4.82 2.20 -11.25
CA ASN A 114 -4.28 1.82 -12.55
C ASN A 114 -3.37 0.60 -12.46
N ALA A 115 -2.50 0.53 -11.44
CA ALA A 115 -1.66 -0.63 -11.20
C ALA A 115 -2.49 -1.90 -10.94
N LEU A 116 -3.48 -1.81 -10.06
CA LEU A 116 -4.32 -2.95 -9.71
C LEU A 116 -5.19 -3.43 -10.89
N VAL A 117 -5.82 -2.53 -11.66
CA VAL A 117 -6.60 -2.94 -12.83
C VAL A 117 -5.71 -3.54 -13.92
N THR A 118 -4.50 -3.01 -14.10
CA THR A 118 -3.52 -3.54 -15.05
C THR A 118 -3.12 -4.97 -14.70
N LEU A 119 -2.72 -5.22 -13.45
CA LEU A 119 -2.25 -6.53 -13.00
C LEU A 119 -3.39 -7.54 -12.79
N SER A 120 -4.61 -7.06 -12.52
CA SER A 120 -5.81 -7.90 -12.46
C SER A 120 -6.29 -8.32 -13.86
N HIS A 121 -6.07 -7.46 -14.86
CA HIS A 121 -6.37 -7.75 -16.25
C HIS A 121 -5.31 -8.65 -16.88
N ASP A 122 -4.02 -8.47 -16.55
CA ASP A 122 -2.95 -9.36 -17.01
C ASP A 122 -3.11 -10.79 -16.44
N CYS A 123 -2.97 -11.80 -17.31
CA CYS A 123 -3.25 -13.19 -16.95
C CYS A 123 -2.13 -13.88 -16.15
N ARG A 124 -1.01 -13.21 -15.85
CA ARG A 124 0.11 -13.84 -15.15
C ARG A 124 -0.23 -14.21 -13.71
N ARG A 125 -0.81 -13.28 -12.93
CA ARG A 125 -1.16 -13.47 -11.51
C ARG A 125 -2.41 -12.68 -11.05
N PRO A 126 -3.51 -12.68 -11.82
CA PRO A 126 -4.66 -11.82 -11.55
C PRO A 126 -5.31 -12.09 -10.18
N GLN A 127 -5.21 -13.30 -9.66
CA GLN A 127 -5.75 -13.70 -8.35
C GLN A 127 -5.15 -12.95 -7.16
N LEU A 128 -3.95 -12.37 -7.31
CA LEU A 128 -3.33 -11.56 -6.25
C LEU A 128 -3.89 -10.15 -6.21
N PHE A 129 -4.21 -9.58 -7.39
CA PHE A 129 -4.54 -8.16 -7.54
C PHE A 129 -6.05 -7.92 -7.67
N ARG A 130 -6.79 -8.84 -8.27
CA ARG A 130 -8.24 -8.71 -8.45
C ARG A 130 -8.99 -8.47 -7.14
N PRO A 131 -8.66 -9.18 -6.04
CA PRO A 131 -9.31 -8.95 -4.74
C PRO A 131 -9.02 -7.57 -4.12
N GLN A 132 -8.03 -6.84 -4.61
CA GLN A 132 -7.60 -5.55 -4.07
C GLN A 132 -8.39 -4.37 -4.63
N ILE A 133 -9.06 -4.53 -5.77
CA ILE A 133 -9.81 -3.46 -6.42
C ILE A 133 -10.97 -3.00 -5.52
N THR A 134 -11.86 -3.91 -5.11
CA THR A 134 -13.03 -3.53 -4.28
C THR A 134 -12.65 -2.84 -2.96
N PRO A 135 -11.66 -3.33 -2.19
CA PRO A 135 -11.17 -2.62 -1.01
C PRO A 135 -10.62 -1.21 -1.33
N LEU A 136 -9.87 -1.04 -2.42
CA LEU A 136 -9.38 0.29 -2.81
C LEU A 136 -10.54 1.24 -3.13
N LEU A 137 -11.52 0.78 -3.92
CA LEU A 137 -12.69 1.60 -4.23
C LEU A 137 -13.48 1.96 -2.97
N THR A 138 -13.57 1.04 -2.01
CA THR A 138 -14.20 1.29 -0.70
C THR A 138 -13.42 2.34 0.10
N LEU A 139 -12.08 2.32 0.08
CA LEU A 139 -11.26 3.34 0.73
C LEU A 139 -11.47 4.72 0.08
N ILE A 140 -11.63 4.77 -1.25
CA ILE A 140 -11.97 5.99 -1.99
C ILE A 140 -13.35 6.52 -1.59
N ASP A 141 -14.37 5.67 -1.54
CA ASP A 141 -15.73 6.06 -1.12
C ASP A 141 -15.77 6.63 0.30
N ARG A 142 -14.93 6.09 1.20
CA ARG A 142 -14.81 6.56 2.58
C ARG A 142 -13.99 7.84 2.72
N GLY A 143 -13.40 8.34 1.63
CA GLY A 143 -12.50 9.50 1.66
C GLY A 143 -11.16 9.22 2.37
N VAL A 144 -10.83 7.94 2.60
CA VAL A 144 -9.58 7.55 3.28
C VAL A 144 -8.37 7.80 2.39
N VAL A 145 -8.54 7.51 1.09
CA VAL A 145 -7.56 7.83 0.06
C VAL A 145 -8.25 8.56 -1.09
N PRO A 146 -7.56 9.49 -1.78
CA PRO A 146 -8.10 10.11 -2.98
C PRO A 146 -8.12 9.11 -4.14
N ALA A 147 -8.93 9.39 -5.17
CA ALA A 147 -9.03 8.52 -6.35
C ALA A 147 -7.71 8.37 -7.11
N ASP A 148 -6.85 9.40 -7.06
CA ASP A 148 -5.53 9.46 -7.68
C ASP A 148 -4.40 9.05 -6.72
N VAL A 149 -4.71 8.32 -5.64
CA VAL A 149 -3.71 7.84 -4.68
C VAL A 149 -2.59 7.07 -5.39
N THR A 150 -1.36 7.36 -4.96
CA THR A 150 -0.16 6.70 -5.48
C THR A 150 0.42 5.71 -4.49
N GLY A 151 1.19 4.76 -5.01
CA GLY A 151 1.84 3.72 -4.24
C GLY A 151 2.90 2.97 -5.04
N ALA A 152 3.27 1.79 -4.56
CA ALA A 152 4.15 0.92 -5.33
C ALA A 152 3.44 0.34 -6.56
N TRP A 153 4.24 -0.13 -7.51
CA TRP A 153 3.77 -0.63 -8.80
C TRP A 153 2.84 -1.84 -8.69
N ALA A 154 2.83 -2.56 -7.57
CA ALA A 154 1.98 -3.72 -7.33
C ALA A 154 0.69 -3.38 -6.54
N GLY A 155 0.47 -2.10 -6.23
CA GLY A 155 -0.76 -1.59 -5.63
C GLY A 155 -0.72 -1.39 -4.12
N GLU A 156 0.46 -1.52 -3.51
CA GLU A 156 0.68 -1.20 -2.11
C GLU A 156 0.59 0.31 -1.86
N ILE A 157 -0.02 0.71 -0.74
CA ILE A 157 -0.27 2.12 -0.41
C ILE A 157 0.47 2.50 0.87
N GLY A 158 0.97 3.74 0.88
CA GLY A 158 1.38 4.38 2.12
C GLY A 158 2.72 3.87 2.68
N GLN A 159 2.98 4.25 3.91
CA GLN A 159 4.26 4.01 4.58
C GLN A 159 4.46 2.56 5.02
N THR A 160 3.37 1.78 5.12
CA THR A 160 3.38 0.34 5.46
C THR A 160 3.50 -0.56 4.23
N GLN A 161 3.33 0.00 3.02
CA GLN A 161 3.27 -0.76 1.77
C GLN A 161 2.27 -1.92 1.84
N MET A 162 1.09 -1.66 2.42
CA MET A 162 0.02 -2.64 2.49
C MET A 162 -0.85 -2.60 1.24
N LEU A 163 -1.31 -3.77 0.80
CA LEU A 163 -2.33 -3.86 -0.22
C LEU A 163 -3.69 -3.38 0.33
N PRO A 164 -4.60 -2.86 -0.52
CA PRO A 164 -5.86 -2.27 -0.10
C PRO A 164 -6.73 -3.15 0.80
N SER A 165 -6.74 -4.47 0.59
CA SER A 165 -7.51 -5.39 1.45
C SER A 165 -7.01 -5.39 2.89
N ASP A 166 -5.68 -5.39 3.08
CA ASP A 166 -5.10 -5.37 4.42
C ASP A 166 -5.18 -3.97 5.02
N TYR A 167 -5.04 -2.89 4.24
CA TYR A 167 -5.30 -1.53 4.72
C TYR A 167 -6.72 -1.43 5.27
N LEU A 168 -7.73 -1.82 4.48
CA LEU A 168 -9.13 -1.75 4.90
C LEU A 168 -9.45 -2.66 6.09
N GLY A 169 -8.82 -3.84 6.17
CA GLY A 169 -9.14 -4.86 7.17
C GLY A 169 -8.32 -4.82 8.46
N ARG A 170 -7.14 -4.19 8.44
CA ARG A 170 -6.18 -4.20 9.56
C ARG A 170 -5.71 -2.81 9.97
N GLY A 171 -5.99 -1.77 9.19
CA GLY A 171 -5.64 -0.40 9.52
C GLY A 171 -6.19 0.01 10.89
N VAL A 172 -5.34 0.61 11.72
CA VAL A 172 -5.68 1.09 13.06
C VAL A 172 -5.54 2.61 13.10
N ASP A 173 -6.60 3.29 13.56
CA ASP A 173 -6.56 4.71 13.87
C ASP A 173 -5.67 4.92 15.10
N GLY A 174 -4.47 5.41 14.84
CA GLY A 174 -3.39 5.49 15.80
C GLY A 174 -3.42 6.77 16.63
N ASP A 175 -3.92 7.87 16.08
CA ASP A 175 -4.01 9.15 16.80
C ASP A 175 -5.42 9.48 17.30
N GLY A 176 -6.42 8.69 16.91
CA GLY A 176 -7.79 8.79 17.39
C GLY A 176 -8.60 9.87 16.69
N ASP A 177 -8.20 10.30 15.49
CA ASP A 177 -8.90 11.35 14.74
C ASP A 177 -10.10 10.84 13.93
N GLY A 178 -10.33 9.52 13.93
CA GLY A 178 -11.42 8.85 13.21
C GLY A 178 -11.08 8.46 11.77
N LEU A 179 -9.84 8.70 11.32
CA LEU A 179 -9.33 8.35 10.00
C LEU A 179 -8.08 7.47 10.16
N VAL A 180 -7.97 6.42 9.34
CA VAL A 180 -6.72 5.66 9.21
C VAL A 180 -5.98 6.18 7.99
N ASP A 181 -4.99 7.05 8.14
CA ASP A 181 -4.13 7.57 7.07
C ASP A 181 -2.71 6.98 7.11
N LEU A 182 -2.54 5.81 6.51
CA LEU A 182 -1.24 5.14 6.39
C LEU A 182 -0.25 5.89 5.49
N ARG A 183 -0.61 7.00 4.85
CA ARG A 183 0.29 7.79 3.99
C ARG A 183 1.01 8.89 4.76
N SER A 184 0.35 9.49 5.75
CA SER A 184 0.88 10.67 6.46
C SER A 184 0.88 10.56 7.98
N SER A 185 0.03 9.70 8.56
CA SER A 185 -0.04 9.52 10.01
C SER A 185 0.97 8.48 10.49
N ALA A 186 2.03 8.94 11.14
CA ALA A 186 2.98 8.04 11.81
C ALA A 186 2.31 7.22 12.93
N PRO A 187 1.40 7.77 13.75
CA PRO A 187 0.66 6.98 14.72
C PRO A 187 -0.10 5.80 14.10
N ASP A 188 -0.78 5.99 12.97
CA ASP A 188 -1.55 4.92 12.30
C ASP A 188 -0.61 3.86 11.74
N VAL A 189 0.51 4.29 11.15
CA VAL A 189 1.54 3.40 10.61
C VAL A 189 2.20 2.55 11.71
N ILE A 190 2.41 3.10 12.91
CA ILE A 190 3.01 2.35 14.02
C ILE A 190 2.03 1.33 14.60
N MET A 191 0.73 1.60 14.51
CA MET A 191 -0.33 0.81 15.13
C MET A 191 -0.94 -0.23 14.19
N THR A 192 -0.65 -0.14 12.90
CA THR A 192 -1.10 -1.05 11.85
C THR A 192 -0.03 -2.10 11.55
#